data_AF-A0AAW0DG43-F1
#
_entry.id   AF-A0AAW0DG43-F1
#
_cell.length_a   1.000
_cell.length_b   1.000
_cell.length_c   1.000
_cell.angle_alpha   90.00
_cell.angle_beta   90.00
_cell.angle_gamma   90.00
#
_symmetry.space_group_name_H-M   'P 1'
#
loop_
_entity.id
_entity.type
_entity.pdbx_description
1 polymer ?
#
loop_
_entity_poly.entity_id
_entity_poly.type
_entity_poly.pdbx_seq_one_letter_code
_entity_poly.pdbx_strand_id
1 'polypeptide(L)'
;MSADNLLPAKRQRVENAPTTRSEIWMDDGNVVVQAKKILFRVHWSVLAMHSSVFHALRDLPQPTDQPTVEECPVVELADDPDDVHCLLQALYKPTFLAQDKISFSALSALLRMGRKYDLPDLSDSAVKRLTSIFPSTFEDFETEPGYRTIEHQSGIEFDIIELAREYNIMTILPAVFYCIVRPQFVLPKLCQGEERPNGTIAQLSRQELTRCVVAREKLLGEQFRQGRTFGWVRKWPYPNCSAGSTCHKYRSLLQSSFMDLAYIGAFAQPRDIAEFEFCTTCLGHIEESMAAGRKMMWEMLPGFFDLAGWDELKNDTNQMPVVFATILIESVAFPISCQIPIQETIMIILATSIAFQTLQALVYLHDPARNIAHRDIKPSNILLETDGRVVIIDF
;
A
#
# COMPACT_ATOMS: atom_id res chain seq x y z
N MET A 1 -68.68 28.79 33.56
CA MET A 1 -67.97 27.62 33.02
C MET A 1 -66.80 28.16 32.24
N SER A 2 -65.59 27.88 32.74
CA SER A 2 -64.35 28.60 32.46
C SER A 2 -63.77 28.30 31.08
N ALA A 3 -63.12 29.32 30.53
CA ALA A 3 -62.30 29.24 29.34
C ALA A 3 -61.01 28.44 29.62
N ASP A 4 -60.74 27.43 28.79
CA ASP A 4 -59.54 26.61 28.84
C ASP A 4 -58.33 27.37 28.28
N ASN A 5 -57.45 27.79 29.18
CA ASN A 5 -56.08 28.22 28.89
C ASN A 5 -55.21 26.98 28.63
N LEU A 6 -55.06 26.59 27.36
CA LEU A 6 -54.00 25.67 26.95
C LEU A 6 -52.71 26.48 26.71
N LEU A 7 -51.86 26.54 27.72
CA LEU A 7 -50.47 26.99 27.61
C LEU A 7 -49.71 26.07 26.63
N PRO A 8 -48.91 26.60 25.69
CA PRO A 8 -48.06 25.77 24.86
C PRO A 8 -46.98 25.12 25.71
N ALA A 9 -46.84 23.80 25.57
CA ALA A 9 -45.85 22.99 26.25
C ALA A 9 -44.44 23.59 26.03
N LYS A 10 -43.75 23.89 27.14
CA LYS A 10 -42.30 24.17 27.15
C LYS A 10 -41.60 23.01 26.42
N ARG A 11 -41.03 23.28 25.24
CA ARG A 11 -40.10 22.37 24.57
C ARG A 11 -39.02 21.97 25.57
N GLN A 12 -38.88 20.67 25.81
CA GLN A 12 -37.79 20.09 26.57
C GLN A 12 -36.47 20.58 25.97
N ARG A 13 -35.66 21.24 26.81
CA ARG A 13 -34.27 21.59 26.52
C ARG A 13 -33.53 20.25 26.36
N VAL A 14 -33.09 19.94 25.13
CA VAL A 14 -32.12 18.86 24.91
C VAL A 14 -30.88 19.25 25.70
N GLU A 15 -30.58 18.55 26.79
CA GLU A 15 -29.33 18.71 27.51
C GLU A 15 -28.20 18.32 26.55
N ASN A 16 -27.50 19.33 26.03
CA ASN A 16 -26.31 19.13 25.21
C ASN A 16 -25.31 18.29 26.03
N ALA A 17 -24.94 17.12 25.50
CA ALA A 17 -23.90 16.29 26.07
C ALA A 17 -22.63 17.14 26.32
N PRO A 18 -21.85 16.87 27.38
CA PRO A 18 -20.69 17.67 27.72
C PRO A 18 -19.67 17.67 26.58
N THR A 19 -19.28 18.87 26.16
CA THR A 19 -18.20 19.13 25.19
C THR A 19 -16.85 19.22 25.92
N THR A 20 -15.78 18.79 25.26
CA THR A 20 -14.41 18.75 25.80
C THR A 20 -13.53 19.77 25.10
N ARG A 21 -12.83 20.60 25.88
CA ARG A 21 -11.81 21.54 25.39
C ARG A 21 -10.55 20.79 24.96
N SER A 22 -10.04 21.08 23.76
CA SER A 22 -8.79 20.51 23.25
C SER A 22 -7.55 21.27 23.75
N GLU A 23 -6.38 20.71 23.45
CA GLU A 23 -5.07 21.32 23.70
C GLU A 23 -4.80 22.54 22.81
N ILE A 24 -5.44 22.61 21.64
CA ILE A 24 -5.31 23.76 20.73
C ILE A 24 -6.35 24.79 21.14
N TRP A 25 -5.92 25.66 22.04
CA TRP A 25 -6.75 26.74 22.56
C TRP A 25 -5.94 28.03 22.65
N MET A 26 -6.26 28.96 21.76
CA MET A 26 -5.66 30.30 21.75
C MET A 26 -6.48 31.21 22.65
N ASP A 27 -5.84 31.83 23.65
CA ASP A 27 -6.52 32.69 24.62
C ASP A 27 -7.14 33.94 23.96
N ASP A 28 -6.56 34.41 22.86
CA ASP A 28 -7.02 35.51 22.01
C ASP A 28 -7.84 35.04 20.78
N GLY A 29 -8.11 33.73 20.67
CA GLY A 29 -8.88 33.17 19.57
C GLY A 29 -10.28 33.77 19.48
N ASN A 30 -10.74 34.01 18.25
CA ASN A 30 -11.99 34.70 17.94
C ASN A 30 -13.03 33.80 17.23
N VAL A 31 -12.79 32.49 17.19
CA VAL A 31 -13.73 31.47 16.73
C VAL A 31 -13.47 30.15 17.45
N VAL A 32 -14.55 29.41 17.74
CA VAL A 32 -14.47 28.05 18.24
C VAL A 32 -14.90 27.09 17.15
N VAL A 33 -13.99 26.24 16.70
CA VAL A 33 -14.28 25.12 15.80
C VAL A 33 -14.70 23.92 16.65
N GLN A 34 -15.84 23.33 16.34
CA GLN A 34 -16.35 22.13 17.01
C GLN A 34 -16.30 20.95 16.05
N ALA A 35 -15.68 19.85 16.48
CA ALA A 35 -15.74 18.56 15.78
C ALA A 35 -16.29 17.51 16.73
N LYS A 36 -17.47 16.96 16.44
CA LYS A 36 -18.24 16.11 17.36
C LYS A 36 -18.37 16.79 18.74
N LYS A 37 -17.71 16.26 19.78
CA LYS A 37 -17.73 16.79 21.15
C LYS A 37 -16.47 17.60 21.51
N ILE A 38 -15.51 17.75 20.60
CA ILE A 38 -14.24 18.42 20.86
C ILE A 38 -14.29 19.84 20.35
N LEU A 39 -13.83 20.78 21.18
CA LEU A 39 -13.78 22.21 20.88
C LEU A 39 -12.33 22.68 20.72
N PHE A 40 -12.10 23.50 19.69
CA PHE A 40 -10.82 24.12 19.37
C PHE A 40 -11.01 25.63 19.28
N ARG A 41 -10.29 26.42 20.07
CA ARG A 41 -10.38 27.89 20.00
C ARG A 41 -9.20 28.42 19.22
N VAL A 42 -9.49 29.06 18.09
CA VAL A 42 -8.52 29.45 17.07
C VAL A 42 -8.87 30.82 16.47
N HIS A 43 -8.18 31.21 15.40
CA HIS A 43 -8.31 32.50 14.75
C HIS A 43 -8.87 32.36 13.34
N TRP A 44 -9.91 33.13 13.04
CA TRP A 44 -10.43 33.26 11.67
C TRP A 44 -9.37 33.71 10.67
N SER A 45 -8.45 34.59 11.08
CA SER A 45 -7.38 35.09 10.21
C SER A 45 -6.46 33.96 9.74
N VAL A 46 -6.09 33.03 10.62
CA VAL A 46 -5.21 31.90 10.28
C VAL A 46 -5.94 30.91 9.38
N LEU A 47 -7.18 30.55 9.71
CA LEU A 47 -7.99 29.65 8.88
C LEU A 47 -8.21 30.22 7.48
N ALA A 48 -8.66 31.48 7.39
CA ALA A 48 -8.94 32.16 6.13
C ALA A 48 -7.69 32.49 5.31
N MET A 49 -6.51 32.58 5.95
CA MET A 49 -5.24 32.83 5.24
C MET A 49 -4.83 31.63 4.38
N HIS A 50 -5.10 30.41 4.85
CA HIS A 50 -4.67 29.19 4.17
C HIS A 50 -5.80 28.46 3.42
N SER A 51 -7.06 28.80 3.69
CA SER A 51 -8.23 28.12 3.11
C SER A 51 -9.22 29.10 2.53
N SER A 52 -9.51 28.94 1.23
CA SER A 52 -10.57 29.71 0.56
C SER A 52 -11.95 29.38 1.13
N VAL A 53 -12.18 28.12 1.53
CA VAL A 53 -13.43 27.66 2.14
C VAL A 53 -13.67 28.35 3.48
N PHE A 54 -12.67 28.39 4.36
CA PHE A 54 -12.80 29.08 5.64
C PHE A 54 -12.86 30.60 5.46
N HIS A 55 -12.20 31.16 4.44
CA HIS A 55 -12.37 32.57 4.08
C HIS A 55 -13.82 32.88 3.70
N ALA A 56 -14.42 32.09 2.81
CA ALA A 56 -15.81 32.26 2.41
C ALA A 56 -16.77 32.04 3.61
N LEU A 57 -16.50 31.03 4.45
CA LEU A 57 -17.31 30.72 5.63
C LEU A 57 -17.32 31.88 6.64
N ARG A 58 -16.20 32.59 6.79
CA ARG A 58 -16.12 33.78 7.66
C ARG A 58 -17.03 34.90 7.19
N ASP A 59 -17.15 35.08 5.88
CA ASP A 59 -17.87 36.20 5.26
C ASP A 59 -19.38 35.92 5.13
N LEU A 60 -19.83 34.69 5.44
CA LEU A 60 -21.25 34.34 5.46
C LEU A 60 -21.98 35.02 6.63
N PRO A 61 -23.21 35.52 6.41
CA PRO A 61 -24.02 36.06 7.50
C PRO A 61 -24.33 34.96 8.52
N GLN A 62 -23.80 35.11 9.73
CA GLN A 62 -24.04 34.19 10.83
C GLN A 62 -25.44 34.41 11.43
N PRO A 63 -26.23 33.34 11.69
CA PRO A 63 -27.51 33.45 12.37
C PRO A 63 -27.38 34.14 13.73
N THR A 64 -28.34 34.98 14.10
CA THR A 64 -28.31 35.73 15.38
C THR A 64 -28.36 34.82 16.61
N ASP A 65 -28.87 33.60 16.46
CA ASP A 65 -29.01 32.60 17.53
C ASP A 65 -27.89 31.54 17.55
N GLN A 66 -26.73 31.85 16.94
CA GLN A 66 -25.65 30.87 16.85
C GLN A 66 -25.03 30.60 18.23
N PRO A 67 -24.76 29.33 18.58
CA PRO A 67 -24.14 29.01 19.86
C PRO A 67 -22.78 29.69 19.98
N THR A 68 -22.53 30.27 21.15
CA THR A 68 -21.24 30.88 21.50
C THR A 68 -20.60 30.15 22.66
N VAL A 69 -19.27 30.07 22.63
CA VAL A 69 -18.44 29.55 23.72
C VAL A 69 -17.38 30.60 24.01
N GLU A 70 -17.32 31.07 25.26
CA GLU A 70 -16.42 32.17 25.66
C GLU A 70 -16.54 33.39 24.73
N GLU A 71 -17.79 33.79 24.44
CA GLU A 71 -18.14 34.92 23.54
C GLU A 71 -17.69 34.75 22.07
N CYS A 72 -17.10 33.61 21.72
CA CYS A 72 -16.70 33.28 20.36
C CYS A 72 -17.81 32.51 19.64
N PRO A 73 -18.09 32.79 18.37
CA PRO A 73 -19.01 32.00 17.56
C PRO A 73 -18.50 30.57 17.40
N VAL A 74 -19.41 29.59 17.48
CA VAL A 74 -19.09 28.18 17.24
C VAL A 74 -19.39 27.80 15.79
N VAL A 75 -18.40 27.19 15.14
CA VAL A 75 -18.47 26.61 13.81
C VAL A 75 -18.36 25.10 13.93
N GLU A 76 -19.45 24.39 13.65
CA GLU A 76 -19.46 22.93 13.70
C GLU A 76 -18.98 22.32 12.37
N LEU A 77 -17.98 21.45 12.46
CA LEU A 77 -17.47 20.63 11.37
C LEU A 77 -17.93 19.18 11.58
N ALA A 78 -18.41 18.56 10.50
CA ALA A 78 -18.83 17.16 10.51
C ALA A 78 -17.65 16.15 10.51
N ASP A 79 -16.41 16.65 10.48
CA ASP A 79 -15.20 15.85 10.37
C ASP A 79 -14.82 15.13 11.66
N ASP A 80 -13.89 14.19 11.52
CA ASP A 80 -13.33 13.53 12.68
C ASP A 80 -12.50 14.51 13.54
N PRO A 81 -12.64 14.48 14.88
CA PRO A 81 -11.88 15.36 15.75
C PRO A 81 -10.35 15.24 15.60
N ASP A 82 -9.83 14.04 15.29
CA ASP A 82 -8.40 13.81 15.12
C ASP A 82 -7.90 14.44 13.80
N ASP A 83 -8.73 14.41 12.75
CA ASP A 83 -8.43 15.08 11.48
C ASP A 83 -8.40 16.60 11.64
N VAL A 84 -9.38 17.16 12.37
CA VAL A 84 -9.43 18.60 12.70
C VAL A 84 -8.25 19.00 13.58
N HIS A 85 -7.89 18.17 14.56
CA HIS A 85 -6.70 18.39 15.37
C HIS A 85 -5.43 18.42 14.50
N CYS A 86 -5.26 17.45 13.60
CA CYS A 86 -4.12 17.38 12.68
C CYS A 86 -4.03 18.60 11.76
N LEU A 87 -5.16 19.01 11.17
CA LEU A 87 -5.26 20.25 10.40
C LEU A 87 -4.77 21.46 11.21
N LEU A 88 -5.31 21.65 12.41
CA LEU A 88 -4.97 22.80 13.25
C LEU A 88 -3.51 22.75 13.73
N GLN A 89 -2.96 21.56 14.01
CA GLN A 89 -1.52 21.42 14.27
C GLN A 89 -0.70 21.90 13.08
N ALA A 90 -1.06 21.52 11.85
CA ALA A 90 -0.33 21.94 10.66
C ALA A 90 -0.37 23.46 10.44
N LEU A 91 -1.50 24.12 10.74
CA LEU A 91 -1.66 25.57 10.59
C LEU A 91 -0.95 26.38 11.68
N TYR A 92 -0.95 25.90 12.92
CA TYR A 92 -0.41 26.65 14.07
C TYR A 92 1.02 26.27 14.45
N LYS A 93 1.52 25.11 14.01
CA LYS A 93 2.86 24.62 14.35
C LYS A 93 3.64 24.34 13.05
N PRO A 94 4.44 25.29 12.55
CA PRO A 94 5.25 25.09 11.33
C PRO A 94 6.17 23.86 11.42
N THR A 95 6.60 23.49 12.63
CA THR A 95 7.43 22.31 12.88
C THR A 95 6.71 20.99 12.61
N PHE A 96 5.37 20.95 12.61
CA PHE A 96 4.59 19.73 12.36
C PHE A 96 4.82 19.18 10.95
N LEU A 97 4.72 20.04 9.93
CA LEU A 97 4.96 19.64 8.54
C LEU A 97 6.45 19.42 8.24
N ALA A 98 7.35 19.97 9.06
CA ALA A 98 8.79 19.81 8.94
C ALA A 98 9.32 18.53 9.60
N GLN A 99 8.48 17.74 10.28
CA GLN A 99 8.90 16.49 10.90
C GLN A 99 9.42 15.52 9.84
N ASP A 100 10.50 14.82 10.16
CA ASP A 100 11.02 13.78 9.28
C ASP A 100 9.96 12.71 9.05
N LYS A 101 9.32 12.22 10.12
CA LYS A 101 8.26 11.21 10.10
C LYS A 101 6.93 11.77 10.58
N ILE A 102 5.85 11.34 9.94
CA ILE A 102 4.47 11.54 10.41
C ILE A 102 3.73 10.19 10.43
N SER A 103 2.69 10.07 11.23
CA SER A 103 1.84 8.88 11.22
C SER A 103 1.02 8.77 9.93
N PHE A 104 0.57 7.56 9.58
CA PHE A 104 -0.34 7.36 8.45
C PHE A 104 -1.69 8.10 8.64
N SER A 105 -2.18 8.17 9.88
CA SER A 105 -3.39 8.94 10.21
C SER A 105 -3.22 10.42 9.93
N ALA A 106 -2.09 11.01 10.33
CA ALA A 106 -1.77 12.41 10.05
C ALA A 106 -1.65 12.66 8.53
N LEU A 107 -0.95 11.79 7.80
CA LEU A 107 -0.83 11.89 6.35
C LEU A 107 -2.22 11.87 5.66
N SER A 108 -3.08 10.94 6.08
CA SER A 108 -4.45 10.81 5.55
C SER A 108 -5.30 12.05 5.89
N ALA A 109 -5.17 12.58 7.11
CA ALA A 109 -5.83 13.81 7.52
C ALA A 109 -5.38 15.02 6.70
N LEU A 110 -4.07 15.14 6.42
CA LEU A 110 -3.54 16.23 5.58
C LEU A 110 -4.12 16.18 4.15
N LEU A 111 -4.27 15.00 3.55
CA LEU A 111 -4.92 14.86 2.24
C LEU A 111 -6.42 15.18 2.31
N ARG A 112 -7.14 14.56 3.24
CA ARG A 112 -8.60 14.69 3.38
C ARG A 112 -9.02 16.12 3.67
N MET A 113 -8.43 16.71 4.73
CA MET A 113 -8.72 18.08 5.13
C MET A 113 -8.17 19.07 4.12
N GLY A 114 -6.97 18.79 3.57
CA GLY A 114 -6.33 19.56 2.51
C GLY A 114 -7.24 19.78 1.31
N ARG A 115 -7.80 18.70 0.79
CA ARG A 115 -8.72 18.76 -0.36
C ARG A 115 -10.09 19.31 0.01
N LYS A 116 -10.67 18.90 1.15
CA LYS A 116 -12.03 19.30 1.55
C LYS A 116 -12.15 20.80 1.82
N TYR A 117 -11.13 21.38 2.44
CA TYR A 117 -11.13 22.78 2.85
C TYR A 117 -10.24 23.66 1.97
N ASP A 118 -9.80 23.18 0.80
CA ASP A 118 -8.96 23.93 -0.14
C ASP A 118 -7.71 24.53 0.52
N LEU A 119 -6.88 23.65 1.09
CA LEU A 119 -5.59 23.95 1.70
C LEU A 119 -4.49 23.22 0.90
N PRO A 120 -4.08 23.76 -0.27
CA PRO A 120 -3.18 23.08 -1.19
C PRO A 120 -1.83 22.73 -0.55
N ASP A 121 -1.27 23.62 0.30
CA ASP A 121 -0.01 23.38 1.00
C ASP A 121 -0.02 22.08 1.83
N LEU A 122 -1.16 21.73 2.42
CA LEU A 122 -1.30 20.51 3.23
C LEU A 122 -1.40 19.26 2.34
N SER A 123 -2.26 19.31 1.30
CA SER A 123 -2.39 18.19 0.38
C SER A 123 -1.09 17.94 -0.38
N ASP A 124 -0.40 18.99 -0.82
CA ASP A 124 0.85 18.89 -1.57
C ASP A 124 1.99 18.34 -0.69
N SER A 125 2.03 18.73 0.59
CA SER A 125 2.97 18.15 1.56
C SER A 125 2.78 16.64 1.71
N ALA A 126 1.53 16.18 1.79
CA ALA A 126 1.23 14.75 1.89
C ALA A 126 1.52 14.00 0.58
N VAL A 127 1.14 14.54 -0.59
CA VAL A 127 1.48 13.97 -1.90
C VAL A 127 3.00 13.85 -2.05
N LYS A 128 3.75 14.91 -1.72
CA LYS A 128 5.22 14.91 -1.81
C LYS A 128 5.85 13.81 -0.95
N ARG A 129 5.32 13.56 0.25
CA ARG A 129 5.78 12.45 1.11
C ARG A 129 5.49 11.10 0.46
N LEU A 130 4.29 10.88 -0.05
CA LEU A 130 3.93 9.63 -0.75
C LEU A 130 4.83 9.39 -1.97
N THR A 131 5.00 10.39 -2.83
CA THR A 131 5.83 10.26 -4.04
C THR A 131 7.32 10.12 -3.74
N SER A 132 7.78 10.54 -2.55
CA SER A 132 9.16 10.31 -2.12
C SER A 132 9.43 8.86 -1.68
N ILE A 133 8.40 8.17 -1.17
CA ILE A 133 8.50 6.75 -0.78
C ILE A 133 8.23 5.84 -1.98
N PHE A 134 7.27 6.24 -2.82
CA PHE A 134 6.80 5.48 -3.96
C PHE A 134 6.97 6.31 -5.23
N PRO A 135 8.19 6.40 -5.76
CA PRO A 135 8.51 7.27 -6.88
C PRO A 135 7.93 6.78 -8.20
N SER A 136 7.86 7.71 -9.16
CA SER A 136 7.41 7.46 -10.54
C SER A 136 8.54 7.54 -11.58
N THR A 137 9.78 7.69 -11.13
CA THR A 137 10.99 7.69 -11.96
C THR A 137 11.92 6.59 -11.50
N PHE A 138 12.70 6.05 -12.43
CA PHE A 138 13.64 4.98 -12.11
C PHE A 138 14.80 5.53 -11.27
N GLU A 139 15.22 6.76 -11.57
CA GLU A 139 16.29 7.45 -10.87
C GLU A 139 15.94 7.65 -9.39
N ASP A 140 14.74 8.15 -9.09
CA ASP A 140 14.30 8.33 -7.70
C ASP A 140 14.11 6.98 -6.98
N PHE A 141 13.69 5.93 -7.69
CA PHE A 141 13.59 4.58 -7.15
C PHE A 141 14.96 3.95 -6.82
N GLU A 142 15.99 4.27 -7.61
CA GLU A 142 17.36 3.78 -7.37
C GLU A 142 18.09 4.58 -6.29
N THR A 143 17.76 5.87 -6.12
CA THR A 143 18.09 6.55 -4.86
C THR A 143 17.38 5.81 -3.75
N GLU A 144 18.01 5.56 -2.60
CA GLU A 144 17.42 4.73 -1.54
C GLU A 144 16.81 5.62 -0.43
N PRO A 145 15.63 6.25 -0.62
CA PRO A 145 14.85 6.72 0.51
C PRO A 145 14.09 5.50 1.04
N GLY A 146 14.57 4.91 2.14
CA GLY A 146 13.75 3.97 2.91
C GLY A 146 12.43 4.62 3.35
N TYR A 147 11.57 3.87 4.06
CA TYR A 147 10.38 4.40 4.77
C TYR A 147 10.81 5.39 5.88
N ARG A 148 11.30 6.56 5.47
CA ARG A 148 11.91 7.57 6.32
C ARG A 148 10.92 8.68 6.65
N THR A 149 9.84 8.80 5.90
CA THR A 149 8.91 9.93 6.01
C THR A 149 7.53 9.60 6.58
N ILE A 150 7.18 8.31 6.69
CA ILE A 150 5.96 7.83 7.35
C ILE A 150 6.36 6.78 8.41
N GLU A 151 5.69 6.82 9.56
CA GLU A 151 5.84 5.80 10.60
C GLU A 151 5.39 4.43 10.09
N HIS A 152 6.18 3.40 10.38
CA HIS A 152 5.84 2.04 9.94
C HIS A 152 4.68 1.48 10.77
N GLN A 153 3.68 0.93 10.09
CA GLN A 153 2.59 0.14 10.68
C GLN A 153 2.30 -1.06 9.78
N SER A 154 1.78 -2.15 10.35
CA SER A 154 1.40 -3.34 9.59
C SER A 154 0.23 -3.02 8.65
N GLY A 155 0.30 -3.48 7.40
CA GLY A 155 -0.72 -3.23 6.38
C GLY A 155 -0.72 -1.81 5.78
N ILE A 156 0.28 -0.97 6.08
CA ILE A 156 0.31 0.42 5.61
C ILE A 156 0.24 0.54 4.09
N GLU A 157 0.88 -0.37 3.34
CA GLU A 157 0.86 -0.34 1.88
C GLU A 157 -0.55 -0.56 1.32
N PHE A 158 -1.38 -1.37 1.99
CA PHE A 158 -2.78 -1.58 1.59
C PHE A 158 -3.60 -0.31 1.79
N ASP A 159 -3.42 0.36 2.92
CA ASP A 159 -4.10 1.62 3.21
C ASP A 159 -3.62 2.74 2.25
N ILE A 160 -2.35 2.74 1.86
CA ILE A 160 -1.80 3.69 0.87
C ILE A 160 -2.39 3.46 -0.53
N ILE A 161 -2.62 2.21 -0.94
CA ILE A 161 -3.28 1.91 -2.22
C ILE A 161 -4.68 2.51 -2.23
N GLU A 162 -5.47 2.30 -1.17
CA GLU A 162 -6.82 2.85 -1.06
C GLU A 162 -6.81 4.38 -1.08
N LEU A 163 -5.91 4.98 -0.29
CA LEU A 163 -5.75 6.44 -0.21
C LEU A 163 -5.33 7.04 -1.56
N ALA A 164 -4.41 6.39 -2.28
CA ALA A 164 -3.99 6.83 -3.60
C ALA A 164 -5.13 6.79 -4.62
N ARG A 165 -6.03 5.81 -4.52
CA ARG A 165 -7.24 5.76 -5.36
C ARG A 165 -8.22 6.86 -4.99
N GLU A 166 -8.51 7.02 -3.70
CA GLU A 166 -9.45 8.03 -3.17
C GLU A 166 -9.06 9.45 -3.61
N TYR A 167 -7.76 9.78 -3.57
CA TYR A 167 -7.23 11.11 -3.89
C TYR A 167 -6.61 11.22 -5.29
N ASN A 168 -6.81 10.23 -6.16
CA ASN A 168 -6.28 10.17 -7.53
C ASN A 168 -4.76 10.38 -7.64
N ILE A 169 -3.99 9.84 -6.69
CA ILE A 169 -2.52 9.85 -6.67
C ILE A 169 -2.00 8.60 -7.40
N MET A 170 -2.42 8.42 -8.64
CA MET A 170 -2.24 7.18 -9.39
C MET A 170 -0.77 6.84 -9.68
N THR A 171 0.10 7.84 -9.70
CA THR A 171 1.54 7.73 -10.01
C THR A 171 2.31 6.87 -9.02
N ILE A 172 1.84 6.71 -7.78
CA ILE A 172 2.55 5.92 -6.77
C ILE A 172 2.20 4.42 -6.84
N LEU A 173 1.07 4.08 -7.46
CA LEU A 173 0.51 2.72 -7.41
C LEU A 173 1.46 1.63 -7.92
N PRO A 174 2.17 1.78 -9.07
CA PRO A 174 3.07 0.73 -9.55
C PRO A 174 4.16 0.36 -8.53
N ALA A 175 4.73 1.36 -7.84
CA ALA A 175 5.77 1.17 -6.84
C ALA A 175 5.21 0.54 -5.55
N VAL A 176 4.05 1.02 -5.07
CA VAL A 176 3.39 0.43 -3.87
C VAL A 176 3.01 -1.02 -4.13
N PHE A 177 2.41 -1.31 -5.29
CA PHE A 177 2.05 -2.68 -5.68
C PHE A 177 3.28 -3.58 -5.77
N TYR A 178 4.38 -3.08 -6.34
CA TYR A 178 5.63 -3.84 -6.36
C TYR A 178 6.12 -4.18 -4.95
N CYS A 179 6.05 -3.24 -4.00
CA CYS A 179 6.46 -3.48 -2.61
C CYS A 179 5.72 -4.65 -1.97
N ILE A 180 4.40 -4.77 -2.19
CA ILE A 180 3.58 -5.81 -1.56
C ILE A 180 3.62 -7.16 -2.29
N VAL A 181 4.06 -7.21 -3.55
CA VAL A 181 4.25 -8.48 -4.27
C VAL A 181 5.65 -9.05 -4.15
N ARG A 182 6.58 -8.39 -3.45
CA ARG A 182 7.92 -8.94 -3.21
C ARG A 182 7.90 -10.14 -2.24
N PRO A 183 8.90 -11.03 -2.29
CA PRO A 183 8.91 -12.29 -1.53
C PRO A 183 8.85 -12.13 0.00
N GLN A 184 9.19 -10.97 0.56
CA GLN A 184 8.98 -10.68 1.99
C GLN A 184 7.50 -10.58 2.41
N PHE A 185 6.59 -10.37 1.46
CA PHE A 185 5.15 -10.46 1.70
C PHE A 185 4.70 -11.91 1.47
N VAL A 186 4.55 -12.65 2.56
CA VAL A 186 4.01 -14.01 2.53
C VAL A 186 2.62 -13.94 1.90
N LEU A 187 2.33 -14.76 0.88
CA LEU A 187 1.00 -14.84 0.23
C LEU A 187 -0.20 -14.83 1.19
N PRO A 188 -0.16 -15.46 2.38
CA PRO A 188 -1.20 -15.35 3.38
C PRO A 188 -1.50 -13.91 3.79
N LYS A 189 -0.50 -13.05 3.99
CA LYS A 189 -0.73 -11.64 4.34
C LYS A 189 -1.42 -10.87 3.22
N LEU A 190 -1.07 -11.17 1.97
CA LEU A 190 -1.72 -10.56 0.81
C LEU A 190 -3.20 -10.97 0.73
N CYS A 191 -3.52 -12.23 1.03
CA CYS A 191 -4.89 -12.76 0.96
C CYS A 191 -5.75 -12.49 2.21
N GLN A 192 -5.15 -12.53 3.39
CA GLN A 192 -5.83 -12.43 4.70
C GLN A 192 -5.76 -11.02 5.27
N GLY A 193 -4.90 -10.17 4.72
CA GLY A 193 -4.62 -8.85 5.25
C GLY A 193 -3.64 -8.85 6.41
N GLU A 194 -3.50 -7.68 7.00
CA GLU A 194 -2.63 -7.42 8.13
C GLU A 194 -3.38 -6.67 9.23
N GLU A 195 -3.14 -7.04 10.49
CA GLU A 195 -3.79 -6.40 11.64
C GLU A 195 -3.14 -5.04 11.92
N ARG A 196 -3.95 -3.98 11.87
CA ARG A 196 -3.55 -2.61 12.21
C ARG A 196 -3.37 -2.48 13.73
N PRO A 197 -2.66 -1.45 14.22
CA PRO A 197 -2.48 -1.20 15.66
C PRO A 197 -3.78 -1.06 16.47
N ASN A 198 -4.88 -0.70 15.82
CA ASN A 198 -6.21 -0.56 16.44
C ASN A 198 -7.04 -1.86 16.44
N GLY A 199 -6.47 -3.00 16.01
CA GLY A 199 -7.13 -4.30 15.94
C GLY A 199 -8.04 -4.50 14.71
N THR A 200 -8.16 -3.51 13.83
CA THR A 200 -8.84 -3.69 12.54
C THR A 200 -7.91 -4.33 11.52
N ILE A 201 -8.44 -4.98 10.48
CA ILE A 201 -7.62 -5.63 9.45
C ILE A 201 -7.52 -4.74 8.21
N ALA A 202 -6.29 -4.46 7.77
CA ALA A 202 -6.00 -3.87 6.47
C ALA A 202 -6.00 -4.97 5.42
N GLN A 203 -6.85 -4.82 4.40
CA GLN A 203 -7.00 -5.80 3.32
C GLN A 203 -7.15 -5.07 1.99
N LEU A 204 -6.62 -5.68 0.94
CA LEU A 204 -6.88 -5.26 -0.42
C LEU A 204 -8.32 -5.58 -0.82
N SER A 205 -8.90 -4.75 -1.68
CA SER A 205 -10.12 -5.11 -2.39
C SER A 205 -9.88 -6.36 -3.25
N ARG A 206 -10.96 -7.10 -3.58
CA ARG A 206 -10.85 -8.28 -4.45
C ARG A 206 -10.17 -7.97 -5.78
N GLN A 207 -10.45 -6.79 -6.35
CA GLN A 207 -9.85 -6.35 -7.60
C GLN A 207 -8.34 -6.14 -7.46
N GLU A 208 -7.88 -5.49 -6.39
CA GLU A 208 -6.46 -5.23 -6.17
C GLU A 208 -5.70 -6.50 -5.78
N LEU A 209 -6.34 -7.42 -5.05
CA LEU A 209 -5.78 -8.75 -4.81
C LEU A 209 -5.57 -9.52 -6.12
N THR A 210 -6.59 -9.57 -7.00
CA THR A 210 -6.45 -10.21 -8.32
C THR A 210 -5.32 -9.56 -9.13
N ARG A 211 -5.25 -8.23 -9.15
CA ARG A 211 -4.16 -7.48 -9.81
C ARG A 211 -2.79 -7.91 -9.30
N CYS A 212 -2.63 -8.03 -7.97
CA CYS A 212 -1.38 -8.47 -7.37
C CYS A 212 -1.02 -9.91 -7.74
N VAL A 213 -1.98 -10.85 -7.68
CA VAL A 213 -1.75 -12.25 -8.02
C VAL A 213 -1.32 -12.42 -9.48
N VAL A 214 -2.02 -11.76 -10.41
CA VAL A 214 -1.68 -11.79 -11.83
C VAL A 214 -0.31 -11.13 -12.08
N ALA A 215 -0.04 -9.99 -11.45
CA ALA A 215 1.24 -9.31 -11.58
C ALA A 215 2.41 -10.17 -11.09
N ARG A 216 2.22 -10.92 -9.99
CA ARG A 216 3.23 -11.87 -9.51
C ARG A 216 3.60 -12.90 -10.57
N GLU A 217 2.61 -13.53 -11.20
CA GLU A 217 2.85 -14.50 -12.28
C GLU A 217 3.63 -13.87 -13.44
N LYS A 218 3.20 -12.68 -13.89
CA LYS A 218 3.89 -11.95 -14.96
C LYS A 218 5.35 -11.61 -14.58
N LEU A 219 5.57 -11.07 -13.38
CA LEU A 219 6.90 -10.66 -12.90
C LEU A 219 7.86 -11.85 -12.79
N LEU A 220 7.39 -12.99 -12.26
CA LEU A 220 8.19 -14.20 -12.11
C LEU A 220 8.73 -14.72 -13.45
N GLY A 221 7.88 -14.70 -14.48
CA GLY A 221 8.29 -15.12 -15.83
C GLY A 221 9.13 -14.07 -16.55
N GLU A 222 8.76 -12.79 -16.45
CA GLU A 222 9.37 -11.72 -17.24
C GLU A 222 10.81 -11.43 -16.80
N GLN A 223 11.11 -11.44 -15.49
CA GLN A 223 12.44 -11.04 -14.97
C GLN A 223 13.63 -11.86 -15.54
N PHE A 224 13.39 -13.07 -16.07
CA PHE A 224 14.42 -13.93 -16.68
C PHE A 224 14.49 -13.86 -18.22
N ARG A 225 13.63 -13.07 -18.87
CA ARG A 225 13.69 -12.90 -20.32
C ARG A 225 14.93 -12.10 -20.73
N GLN A 226 15.33 -12.24 -21.99
CA GLN A 226 16.48 -11.52 -22.53
C GLN A 226 16.28 -10.00 -22.39
N GLY A 227 17.31 -9.30 -21.91
CA GLY A 227 17.24 -7.85 -21.66
C GLY A 227 16.46 -7.46 -20.41
N ARG A 228 16.18 -8.40 -19.50
CA ARG A 228 15.60 -8.16 -18.17
C ARG A 228 16.63 -8.43 -17.08
N THR A 229 16.29 -8.12 -15.82
CA THR A 229 17.20 -8.13 -14.67
C THR A 229 17.99 -9.42 -14.52
N PHE A 230 17.37 -10.59 -14.71
CA PHE A 230 18.04 -11.89 -14.68
C PHE A 230 18.19 -12.54 -16.05
N GLY A 231 17.99 -11.79 -17.14
CA GLY A 231 18.17 -12.29 -18.51
C GLY A 231 19.60 -12.79 -18.79
N TRP A 232 20.58 -12.22 -18.09
CA TRP A 232 21.98 -12.65 -18.14
C TRP A 232 22.18 -14.12 -17.73
N VAL A 233 21.31 -14.66 -16.88
CA VAL A 233 21.39 -16.07 -16.47
C VAL A 233 21.30 -16.98 -17.69
N ARG A 234 20.55 -16.61 -18.73
CA ARG A 234 20.41 -17.38 -19.97
C ARG A 234 21.55 -17.14 -20.98
N LYS A 235 22.31 -16.05 -20.83
CA LYS A 235 23.39 -15.64 -21.73
C LYS A 235 24.73 -16.10 -21.17
N TRP A 236 25.14 -17.33 -21.49
CA TRP A 236 26.35 -17.97 -20.98
C TRP A 236 26.96 -18.95 -22.01
N PRO A 237 28.30 -19.17 -22.05
CA PRO A 237 29.37 -18.51 -21.28
C PRO A 237 29.75 -17.13 -21.80
N TYR A 238 30.20 -16.24 -20.91
CA TYR A 238 30.84 -14.99 -21.32
C TYR A 238 32.25 -15.26 -21.87
N PRO A 239 32.65 -14.56 -22.96
CA PRO A 239 34.02 -14.62 -23.46
C PRO A 239 35.02 -14.25 -22.35
N ASN A 240 36.20 -14.89 -22.35
CA ASN A 240 37.29 -14.60 -21.40
C ASN A 240 36.96 -14.86 -19.92
N CYS A 241 36.00 -15.73 -19.61
CA CYS A 241 35.78 -16.19 -18.23
C CYS A 241 37.02 -16.93 -17.70
N SER A 242 37.64 -16.40 -16.65
CA SER A 242 38.84 -16.96 -16.01
C SER A 242 38.56 -18.09 -15.01
N ALA A 243 37.32 -18.24 -14.55
CA ALA A 243 36.92 -19.19 -13.49
C ALA A 243 35.79 -20.13 -13.96
N GLY A 244 35.84 -20.57 -15.22
CA GLY A 244 34.75 -21.23 -15.97
C GLY A 244 33.83 -22.16 -15.17
N SER A 245 34.37 -23.15 -14.44
CA SER A 245 33.58 -24.12 -13.66
C SER A 245 32.90 -23.50 -12.43
N THR A 246 33.58 -22.62 -11.70
CA THR A 246 33.06 -21.93 -10.52
C THR A 246 31.96 -20.94 -10.89
N CYS A 247 32.19 -20.10 -11.91
CA CYS A 247 31.16 -19.16 -12.37
C CYS A 247 29.94 -19.88 -12.96
N HIS A 248 30.15 -21.00 -13.66
CA HIS A 248 29.06 -21.83 -14.14
C HIS A 248 28.24 -22.41 -12.98
N LYS A 249 28.91 -22.93 -11.93
CA LYS A 249 28.24 -23.42 -10.71
C LYS A 249 27.39 -22.33 -10.06
N TYR A 250 27.94 -21.13 -9.84
CA TYR A 250 27.20 -20.04 -9.22
C TYR A 250 26.02 -19.56 -10.07
N ARG A 251 26.19 -19.48 -11.39
CA ARG A 251 25.08 -19.19 -12.30
C ARG A 251 23.95 -20.22 -12.18
N SER A 252 24.30 -21.49 -12.13
CA SER A 252 23.32 -22.58 -11.98
C SER A 252 22.61 -22.53 -10.63
N LEU A 253 23.33 -22.24 -9.54
CA LEU A 253 22.75 -22.06 -8.20
C LEU A 253 21.79 -20.85 -8.14
N LEU A 254 22.17 -19.71 -8.72
CA LEU A 254 21.29 -18.55 -8.82
C LEU A 254 20.05 -18.86 -9.64
N GLN A 255 20.22 -19.58 -10.74
CA GLN A 255 19.10 -20.01 -11.56
C GLN A 255 18.11 -20.87 -10.76
N SER A 256 18.58 -21.87 -10.00
CA SER A 256 17.71 -22.69 -9.15
C SER A 256 17.09 -21.87 -8.01
N SER A 257 17.89 -21.11 -7.25
CA SER A 257 17.41 -20.36 -6.09
C SER A 257 16.33 -19.34 -6.46
N PHE A 258 16.45 -18.65 -7.59
CA PHE A 258 15.46 -17.63 -7.97
C PHE A 258 14.25 -18.22 -8.71
N MET A 259 14.41 -19.31 -9.48
CA MET A 259 13.29 -19.96 -10.18
C MET A 259 12.45 -20.86 -9.27
N ASP A 260 13.10 -21.62 -8.37
CA ASP A 260 12.42 -22.64 -7.55
C ASP A 260 11.73 -22.03 -6.32
N LEU A 261 12.23 -20.88 -5.82
CA LEU A 261 11.63 -20.16 -4.69
C LEU A 261 10.55 -19.15 -5.09
N ALA A 262 10.19 -19.06 -6.37
CA ALA A 262 9.30 -18.01 -6.89
C ALA A 262 9.69 -16.61 -6.38
N TYR A 263 10.99 -16.29 -6.45
CA TYR A 263 11.52 -15.03 -5.94
C TYR A 263 11.26 -13.90 -6.95
N ILE A 264 10.53 -12.86 -6.52
CA ILE A 264 10.33 -11.65 -7.33
C ILE A 264 11.46 -10.67 -7.02
N GLY A 265 12.47 -10.68 -7.89
CA GLY A 265 13.68 -9.87 -7.81
C GLY A 265 13.84 -8.94 -9.01
N ALA A 266 12.74 -8.46 -9.59
CA ALA A 266 12.74 -7.63 -10.80
C ALA A 266 13.67 -6.41 -10.72
N PHE A 267 13.95 -5.92 -9.51
CA PHE A 267 14.89 -4.82 -9.28
C PHE A 267 16.09 -5.20 -8.40
N ALA A 268 16.48 -6.47 -8.37
CA ALA A 268 17.67 -6.91 -7.67
C ALA A 268 18.91 -6.17 -8.17
N GLN A 269 19.78 -5.80 -7.24
CA GLN A 269 21.04 -5.12 -7.46
C GLN A 269 22.21 -6.12 -7.43
N PRO A 270 23.39 -5.76 -7.98
CA PRO A 270 24.57 -6.63 -7.94
C PRO A 270 24.96 -7.08 -6.52
N ARG A 271 24.75 -6.22 -5.52
CA ARG A 271 24.95 -6.54 -4.11
C ARG A 271 24.10 -7.73 -3.62
N ASP A 272 22.93 -7.95 -4.22
CA ASP A 272 22.01 -9.04 -3.84
C ASP A 272 22.50 -10.41 -4.32
N ILE A 273 23.51 -10.44 -5.18
CA ILE A 273 24.20 -11.65 -5.64
C ILE A 273 25.68 -11.64 -5.27
N ALA A 274 26.12 -10.74 -4.39
CA ALA A 274 27.52 -10.58 -4.04
C ALA A 274 28.13 -11.79 -3.33
N GLU A 275 27.29 -12.64 -2.72
CA GLU A 275 27.73 -13.93 -2.13
C GLU A 275 28.26 -14.92 -3.19
N PHE A 276 27.91 -14.72 -4.46
CA PHE A 276 28.39 -15.51 -5.58
C PHE A 276 29.66 -14.87 -6.14
N GLU A 277 30.81 -15.47 -5.83
CA GLU A 277 32.14 -14.99 -6.23
C GLU A 277 32.43 -15.22 -7.73
N PHE A 278 31.68 -14.55 -8.60
CA PHE A 278 31.97 -14.51 -10.04
C PHE A 278 33.34 -13.88 -10.30
N CYS A 279 34.03 -14.34 -11.34
CA CYS A 279 35.24 -13.66 -11.77
C CYS A 279 34.91 -12.25 -12.28
N THR A 280 35.90 -11.34 -12.22
CA THR A 280 35.74 -9.92 -12.56
C THR A 280 35.11 -9.68 -13.94
N THR A 281 35.48 -10.48 -14.94
CA THR A 281 34.90 -10.39 -16.30
C THR A 281 33.42 -10.74 -16.33
N CYS A 282 33.03 -11.82 -15.65
CA CYS A 282 31.62 -12.22 -15.61
C CYS A 282 30.79 -11.24 -14.78
N LEU A 283 31.34 -10.78 -13.65
CA LEU A 283 30.68 -9.80 -12.80
C LEU A 283 30.38 -8.51 -13.57
N GLY A 284 31.34 -7.97 -14.32
CA GLY A 284 31.11 -6.75 -15.11
C GLY A 284 29.98 -6.90 -16.15
N HIS A 285 29.89 -8.05 -16.83
CA HIS A 285 28.78 -8.32 -17.75
C HIS A 285 27.43 -8.49 -17.03
N ILE A 286 27.43 -9.11 -15.85
CA ILE A 286 26.24 -9.28 -15.03
C ILE A 286 25.74 -7.90 -14.56
N GLU A 287 26.63 -7.05 -14.04
CA GLU A 287 26.30 -5.70 -13.57
C GLU A 287 25.69 -4.85 -14.69
N GLU A 288 26.32 -4.83 -15.86
CA GLU A 288 25.82 -4.11 -17.04
C GLU A 288 24.43 -4.63 -17.47
N SER A 289 24.28 -5.96 -17.54
CA SER A 289 23.01 -6.57 -17.92
C SER A 289 21.91 -6.33 -16.88
N MET A 290 22.23 -6.37 -15.59
CA MET A 290 21.28 -6.11 -14.51
C MET A 290 20.85 -4.65 -14.53
N ALA A 291 21.77 -3.69 -14.70
CA ALA A 291 21.46 -2.27 -14.78
C ALA A 291 20.49 -1.96 -15.93
N ALA A 292 20.81 -2.43 -17.14
CA ALA A 292 19.92 -2.26 -18.30
C ALA A 292 18.57 -2.98 -18.10
N GLY A 293 18.61 -4.20 -17.53
CA GLY A 293 17.43 -5.00 -17.26
C GLY A 293 16.47 -4.36 -16.25
N ARG A 294 16.99 -3.76 -15.18
CA ARG A 294 16.18 -3.06 -14.17
C ARG A 294 15.44 -1.87 -14.76
N LYS A 295 16.12 -1.04 -15.56
CA LYS A 295 15.48 0.11 -16.22
C LYS A 295 14.31 -0.33 -17.11
N MET A 296 14.51 -1.40 -17.87
CA MET A 296 13.46 -2.00 -18.70
C MET A 296 12.31 -2.59 -17.88
N MET A 297 12.60 -3.27 -16.77
CA MET A 297 11.55 -3.74 -15.83
C MET A 297 10.76 -2.56 -15.24
N TRP A 298 11.39 -1.40 -15.03
CA TRP A 298 10.74 -0.21 -14.49
C TRP A 298 9.77 0.39 -15.50
N GLU A 299 10.18 0.54 -16.75
CA GLU A 299 9.33 1.02 -17.85
C GLU A 299 8.06 0.16 -18.00
N MET A 300 8.18 -1.15 -17.81
CA MET A 300 7.06 -2.10 -17.88
C MET A 300 6.23 -2.21 -16.60
N LEU A 301 6.70 -1.64 -15.49
CA LEU A 301 6.14 -1.88 -14.15
C LEU A 301 4.63 -1.65 -14.06
N PRO A 302 4.07 -0.52 -14.56
CA PRO A 302 2.63 -0.30 -14.50
C PRO A 302 1.82 -1.38 -15.22
N GLY A 303 2.33 -1.88 -16.35
CA GLY A 303 1.66 -2.89 -17.16
C GLY A 303 1.57 -4.27 -16.49
N PHE A 304 2.49 -4.63 -15.59
CA PHE A 304 2.35 -5.86 -14.80
C PHE A 304 1.10 -5.82 -13.92
N PHE A 305 0.79 -4.65 -13.42
CA PHE A 305 -0.37 -4.38 -12.58
C PHE A 305 -1.57 -3.89 -13.38
N ASP A 306 -1.66 -4.06 -14.71
CA ASP A 306 -2.79 -3.59 -15.52
C ASP A 306 -3.16 -2.10 -15.27
N LEU A 307 -2.13 -1.27 -15.08
CA LEU A 307 -2.23 0.19 -14.98
C LEU A 307 -1.79 0.84 -16.29
N ALA A 308 -2.21 2.09 -16.48
CA ALA A 308 -1.74 2.95 -17.57
C ALA A 308 -0.22 3.13 -17.54
N GLY A 309 0.37 3.46 -18.69
CA GLY A 309 1.81 3.73 -18.78
C GLY A 309 2.22 4.94 -17.93
N TRP A 310 3.52 5.06 -17.61
CA TRP A 310 4.03 6.13 -16.76
C TRP A 310 3.65 7.54 -17.22
N ASP A 311 3.63 7.79 -18.54
CA ASP A 311 3.29 9.11 -19.09
C ASP A 311 1.81 9.45 -18.85
N GLU A 312 0.91 8.50 -19.03
CA GLU A 312 -0.52 8.65 -18.75
C GLU A 312 -0.77 8.87 -17.25
N LEU A 313 -0.14 8.04 -16.40
CA LEU A 313 -0.26 8.20 -14.94
C LEU A 313 0.19 9.58 -14.47
N LYS A 314 1.28 10.12 -15.03
CA LYS A 314 1.78 11.47 -14.69
C LYS A 314 0.82 12.56 -15.15
N ASN A 315 0.19 12.40 -16.32
CA ASN A 315 -0.75 13.36 -16.88
C ASN A 315 -2.11 13.35 -16.16
N ASP A 316 -2.59 12.19 -15.72
CA ASP A 316 -3.87 12.05 -15.01
C ASP A 316 -3.86 12.75 -13.64
N THR A 317 -2.70 12.88 -13.00
CA THR A 317 -2.54 13.66 -11.75
C THR A 317 -2.92 15.15 -11.92
N ASN A 318 -2.90 15.67 -13.15
CA ASN A 318 -3.24 17.07 -13.47
C ASN A 318 -4.71 17.30 -13.85
N GLN A 319 -5.55 16.24 -13.85
CA GLN A 319 -6.97 16.36 -14.16
C GLN A 319 -7.81 15.79 -13.01
N MET A 320 -8.23 16.65 -12.08
CA MET A 320 -9.44 16.37 -11.29
C MET A 320 -10.48 17.48 -11.51
N PRO A 321 -11.70 17.14 -11.94
CA PRO A 321 -12.88 17.92 -11.62
C PRO A 321 -13.18 17.76 -10.13
N VAL A 322 -13.40 18.87 -9.43
CA VAL A 322 -13.96 18.90 -8.08
C VAL A 322 -15.35 18.26 -8.14
N VAL A 323 -15.53 17.07 -7.57
CA VAL A 323 -16.88 16.49 -7.42
C VAL A 323 -17.08 16.04 -5.98
N PHE A 324 -18.17 16.58 -5.41
CA PHE A 324 -18.64 16.42 -4.04
C PHE A 324 -18.83 14.96 -3.62
N ALA A 325 -18.49 14.70 -2.35
CA ALA A 325 -18.77 13.48 -1.62
C ALA A 325 -20.27 13.14 -1.56
N THR A 326 -20.64 11.86 -1.76
CA THR A 326 -21.89 11.29 -1.20
C THR A 326 -21.85 9.74 -1.12
N ILE A 327 -21.73 9.22 0.12
CA ILE A 327 -22.41 8.06 0.76
C ILE A 327 -22.05 6.58 0.44
N LEU A 328 -21.48 5.93 1.49
CA LEU A 328 -21.74 4.62 2.16
C LEU A 328 -22.40 3.43 1.44
N ILE A 329 -21.93 2.20 1.78
CA ILE A 329 -22.69 0.99 2.22
C ILE A 329 -21.65 -0.03 2.77
N GLU A 330 -21.54 -0.19 4.09
CA GLU A 330 -22.07 -1.27 4.97
C GLU A 330 -21.31 -2.62 4.99
N SER A 331 -20.73 -2.88 6.16
CA SER A 331 -20.55 -4.14 6.89
C SER A 331 -20.79 -5.48 6.18
N VAL A 332 -19.76 -6.34 6.20
CA VAL A 332 -19.94 -7.79 6.42
C VAL A 332 -18.86 -8.28 7.39
N ALA A 333 -19.28 -8.67 8.59
CA ALA A 333 -18.44 -9.36 9.57
C ALA A 333 -18.47 -10.87 9.32
N PHE A 334 -17.32 -11.54 9.38
CA PHE A 334 -17.22 -12.98 9.58
C PHE A 334 -16.05 -13.30 10.52
N PRO A 335 -16.24 -14.11 11.58
CA PRO A 335 -15.17 -14.53 12.47
C PRO A 335 -14.69 -15.95 12.10
N ILE A 336 -13.42 -16.15 11.80
CA ILE A 336 -12.79 -17.48 11.96
C ILE A 336 -11.37 -17.29 12.49
N SER A 337 -11.21 -17.61 13.76
CA SER A 337 -9.92 -17.84 14.40
C SER A 337 -9.27 -19.08 13.82
N CYS A 338 -8.02 -18.99 13.37
CA CYS A 338 -7.16 -20.16 13.32
C CYS A 338 -5.70 -19.72 13.47
N GLN A 339 -5.21 -19.75 14.70
CA GLN A 339 -3.77 -19.68 14.97
C GLN A 339 -3.19 -21.05 14.62
N ILE A 340 -2.41 -21.10 13.55
CA ILE A 340 -1.71 -22.30 13.10
C ILE A 340 -0.23 -22.15 13.51
N PRO A 341 0.33 -23.04 14.35
CA PRO A 341 1.73 -22.99 14.75
C PRO A 341 2.68 -23.09 13.54
N ILE A 342 3.89 -22.52 13.66
CA ILE A 342 4.93 -22.46 12.60
C ILE A 342 5.21 -23.84 11.96
N GLN A 343 5.13 -24.94 12.72
CA GLN A 343 5.27 -26.30 12.20
C GLN A 343 4.13 -26.72 11.25
N GLU A 344 2.89 -26.33 11.52
CA GLU A 344 1.75 -26.61 10.64
C GLU A 344 1.81 -25.76 9.36
N THR A 345 2.38 -24.55 9.42
CA THR A 345 2.59 -23.72 8.22
C THR A 345 3.62 -24.33 7.27
N ILE A 346 4.73 -24.86 7.80
CA ILE A 346 5.72 -25.61 7.00
C ILE A 346 5.08 -26.86 6.39
N MET A 347 4.26 -27.57 7.15
CA MET A 347 3.52 -28.74 6.66
C MET A 347 2.52 -28.38 5.55
N ILE A 348 1.82 -27.24 5.64
CA ILE A 348 0.88 -26.79 4.61
C ILE A 348 1.62 -26.43 3.32
N ILE A 349 2.77 -25.75 3.41
CA ILE A 349 3.60 -25.39 2.25
C ILE A 349 4.13 -26.66 1.57
N LEU A 350 4.67 -27.60 2.34
CA LEU A 350 5.14 -28.88 1.83
C LEU A 350 3.98 -29.69 1.21
N ALA A 351 2.83 -29.77 1.87
CA ALA A 351 1.67 -30.48 1.37
C ALA A 351 1.13 -29.88 0.05
N THR A 352 1.11 -28.54 -0.04
CA THR A 352 0.67 -27.83 -1.25
C THR A 352 1.63 -28.05 -2.41
N SER A 353 2.95 -28.00 -2.15
CA SER A 353 3.98 -28.31 -3.15
C SER A 353 3.88 -29.76 -3.64
N ILE A 354 3.71 -30.71 -2.72
CA ILE A 354 3.55 -32.14 -3.07
C ILE A 354 2.30 -32.36 -3.91
N ALA A 355 1.17 -31.78 -3.51
CA ALA A 355 -0.09 -31.89 -4.23
C ALA A 355 0.02 -31.31 -5.65
N PHE A 356 0.62 -30.13 -5.80
CA PHE A 356 0.79 -29.49 -7.10
C PHE A 356 1.67 -30.32 -8.04
N GLN A 357 2.83 -30.78 -7.57
CA GLN A 357 3.74 -31.60 -8.39
C GLN A 357 3.11 -32.96 -8.75
N THR A 358 2.34 -33.56 -7.83
CA THR A 358 1.57 -34.79 -8.12
C THR A 358 0.52 -34.56 -9.21
N LEU A 359 -0.22 -33.45 -9.14
CA LEU A 359 -1.21 -33.10 -10.17
C LEU A 359 -0.57 -32.85 -11.52
N GLN A 360 0.60 -32.18 -11.58
CA GLN A 360 1.35 -32.01 -12.82
C GLN A 360 1.78 -33.35 -13.44
N ALA A 361 2.26 -34.28 -12.61
CA ALA A 361 2.60 -35.62 -13.06
C ALA A 361 1.37 -36.39 -13.58
N LEU A 362 0.20 -36.27 -12.93
CA LEU A 362 -1.04 -36.89 -13.40
C LEU A 362 -1.52 -36.31 -14.73
N VAL A 363 -1.48 -34.98 -14.89
CA VAL A 363 -1.79 -34.32 -16.16
C VAL A 363 -0.87 -34.82 -17.28
N TYR A 364 0.41 -35.02 -16.98
CA TYR A 364 1.37 -35.58 -17.93
C TYR A 364 1.01 -37.03 -18.33
N LEU A 365 0.66 -37.88 -17.37
CA LEU A 365 0.30 -39.29 -17.62
C LEU A 365 -1.02 -39.42 -18.41
N HIS A 366 -2.00 -38.56 -18.12
CA HIS A 366 -3.33 -38.56 -18.74
C HIS A 366 -3.39 -37.88 -20.10
N ASP A 367 -2.26 -37.38 -20.61
CA ASP A 367 -2.20 -36.90 -21.99
C ASP A 367 -2.57 -38.03 -22.96
N PRO A 368 -3.63 -37.87 -23.78
CA PRO A 368 -4.08 -38.89 -24.72
C PRO A 368 -3.00 -39.38 -25.70
N ALA A 369 -1.96 -38.58 -25.95
CA ALA A 369 -0.86 -38.94 -26.82
C ALA A 369 0.12 -39.96 -26.19
N ARG A 370 0.14 -40.08 -24.85
CA ARG A 370 1.14 -40.88 -24.13
C ARG A 370 0.66 -42.28 -23.75
N ASN A 371 -0.65 -42.49 -23.60
CA ASN A 371 -1.25 -43.78 -23.25
C ASN A 371 -0.60 -44.45 -22.03
N ILE A 372 -0.24 -43.67 -21.02
CA ILE A 372 0.37 -44.21 -19.79
C ILE A 372 -0.74 -44.43 -18.77
N ALA A 373 -0.99 -45.70 -18.45
CA ALA A 373 -1.83 -46.07 -17.32
C ALA A 373 -1.03 -45.91 -16.02
N HIS A 374 -1.70 -45.59 -14.92
CA HIS A 374 -1.12 -45.64 -13.59
C HIS A 374 -2.08 -46.37 -12.65
N ARG A 375 -1.54 -46.96 -11.58
CA ARG A 375 -2.34 -47.58 -10.51
C ARG A 375 -2.81 -46.52 -9.51
N ASP A 376 -3.36 -46.95 -8.37
CA ASP A 376 -3.84 -46.04 -7.33
C ASP A 376 -2.75 -45.05 -6.88
N ILE A 377 -3.13 -43.78 -6.78
CA ILE A 377 -2.27 -42.73 -6.21
C ILE A 377 -2.42 -42.76 -4.70
N LYS A 378 -1.39 -43.28 -4.04
CA LYS A 378 -1.29 -43.39 -2.58
C LYS A 378 0.04 -42.84 -2.10
N PRO A 379 0.16 -42.41 -0.83
CA PRO A 379 1.38 -41.79 -0.31
C PRO A 379 2.66 -42.64 -0.51
N SER A 380 2.56 -43.96 -0.46
CA SER A 380 3.72 -44.85 -0.68
C SER A 380 4.21 -44.90 -2.14
N ASN A 381 3.42 -44.38 -3.08
CA ASN A 381 3.75 -44.28 -4.49
C ASN A 381 4.24 -42.87 -4.88
N ILE A 382 4.46 -41.99 -3.90
CA ILE A 382 4.92 -40.62 -4.09
C ILE A 382 6.28 -40.50 -3.39
N LEU A 383 7.37 -40.52 -4.15
CA LEU A 383 8.71 -40.32 -3.64
C LEU A 383 9.09 -38.84 -3.64
N LEU A 384 9.85 -38.45 -2.62
CA LEU A 384 10.46 -37.13 -2.52
C LEU A 384 11.97 -37.28 -2.67
N GLU A 385 12.53 -36.65 -3.69
CA GLU A 385 13.98 -36.56 -3.88
C GLU A 385 14.59 -35.51 -2.94
N THR A 386 15.90 -35.56 -2.73
CA THR A 386 16.62 -34.66 -1.82
C THR A 386 16.59 -33.18 -2.27
N ASP A 387 16.21 -32.92 -3.52
CA ASP A 387 15.99 -31.59 -4.08
C ASP A 387 14.52 -31.12 -3.96
N GLY A 388 13.64 -31.91 -3.32
CA GLY A 388 12.22 -31.59 -3.12
C GLY A 388 11.32 -31.95 -4.31
N ARG A 389 11.84 -32.64 -5.33
CA ARG A 389 11.05 -33.13 -6.46
C ARG A 389 10.16 -34.30 -6.05
N VAL A 390 8.90 -34.22 -6.46
CA VAL A 390 7.97 -35.34 -6.35
C VAL A 390 8.08 -36.25 -7.57
N VAL A 391 8.33 -37.53 -7.31
CA VAL A 391 8.33 -38.58 -8.32
C VAL A 391 7.22 -39.55 -7.99
N ILE A 392 6.21 -39.64 -8.86
CA ILE A 392 5.26 -40.74 -8.80
C ILE A 392 6.04 -42.00 -9.20
N ILE A 393 5.86 -43.06 -8.43
CA ILE A 393 6.36 -44.39 -8.77
C ILE A 393 5.16 -45.31 -8.89
N ASP A 394 5.36 -46.46 -9.54
CA ASP A 394 4.33 -47.49 -9.73
C ASP A 394 3.28 -47.14 -10.81
N PHE A 395 3.75 -47.17 -12.07
CA PHE A 395 2.96 -46.95 -13.28
C PHE A 395 2.58 -48.28 -13.94
#